data_AF-A0A392MBT8-F1
#
_entry.id   AF-A0A392MBT8-F1
#
_cell.length_a   1.000
_cell.length_b   1.000
_cell.length_c   1.000
_cell.angle_alpha   90.00
_cell.angle_beta   90.00
_cell.angle_gamma   90.00
#
_symmetry.space_group_name_H-M   'P 1'
#
loop_
_entity.id
_entity.type
_entity.pdbx_description
1 polymer ?
#
loop_
_entity_poly.entity_id
_entity_poly.type
_entity_poly.pdbx_seq_one_letter_code
_entity_poly.pdbx_strand_id
1 'polypeptide(L)'
;REPPQKRAREEHSTIDLTILDKPFLLPTCFNARGFFEKYPPMVADAERSTILTMEPAARETHLVRDTAAVMRFLETTLVLNDEKGSSVRELGKLRAKNEKLKAKLLKAEIELTDHQEKYKVFVQQTTELRETRAELEKVREELQELEASSAEEKRKLAEEVDALKSNMAHDVLEGSKYSFENVVAQLKIVNPGVELITEGIGMLRRVENGQIIIPEIIIPEVYRNMEVEEEEEDDEQLEDDNHEEFHGEDGKHQDESNDNNA
;
A
#
# COMPACT_ATOMS: atom_id res chain seq x y z
N ARG A 1 -101.70 20.40 -75.28
CA ARG A 1 -100.75 19.26 -75.21
C ARG A 1 -99.38 19.88 -74.98
N GLU A 2 -98.87 19.82 -73.75
CA GLU A 2 -97.50 20.27 -73.45
C GLU A 2 -96.46 19.28 -74.01
N PRO A 3 -95.28 19.76 -74.44
CA PRO A 3 -94.21 18.90 -74.92
C PRO A 3 -93.48 18.20 -73.76
N PRO A 4 -92.88 17.02 -74.00
CA PRO A 4 -92.27 16.22 -72.93
C PRO A 4 -91.01 16.90 -72.39
N GLN A 5 -90.89 16.91 -71.06
CA GLN A 5 -89.79 17.50 -70.32
C GLN A 5 -88.49 16.72 -70.58
N LYS A 6 -87.44 17.42 -71.07
CA LYS A 6 -86.11 16.84 -71.28
C LYS A 6 -85.53 16.43 -69.92
N ARG A 7 -85.15 15.16 -69.75
CA ARG A 7 -84.41 14.69 -68.58
C ARG A 7 -83.04 15.36 -68.53
N ALA A 8 -82.67 15.89 -67.38
CA ALA A 8 -81.31 16.35 -67.12
C ALA A 8 -80.36 15.14 -67.16
N ARG A 9 -79.22 15.31 -67.83
CA ARG A 9 -78.14 14.32 -67.88
C ARG A 9 -77.41 14.39 -66.54
N GLU A 10 -77.31 13.29 -65.81
CA GLU A 10 -76.45 13.21 -64.62
C GLU A 10 -75.02 13.54 -65.04
N GLU A 11 -74.47 14.61 -64.47
CA GLU A 11 -73.08 14.99 -64.68
C GLU A 11 -72.19 13.94 -64.02
N HIS A 12 -71.37 13.27 -64.82
CA HIS A 12 -70.37 12.34 -64.32
C HIS A 12 -69.42 13.10 -63.39
N SER A 13 -69.36 12.70 -62.12
CA SER A 13 -68.39 13.23 -61.17
C SER A 13 -66.99 12.98 -61.70
N THR A 14 -66.33 14.02 -62.21
CA THR A 14 -64.95 13.95 -62.69
C THR A 14 -64.05 13.67 -61.49
N ILE A 15 -63.43 12.48 -61.48
CA ILE A 15 -62.49 12.10 -60.42
C ILE A 15 -61.23 12.97 -60.59
N ASP A 16 -60.94 13.80 -59.60
CA ASP A 16 -59.73 14.61 -59.56
C ASP A 16 -58.53 13.74 -59.18
N LEU A 17 -57.72 13.39 -60.18
CA LEU A 17 -56.51 12.57 -60.03
C LEU A 17 -55.36 13.30 -59.33
N THR A 18 -55.50 14.61 -59.05
CA THR A 18 -54.45 15.40 -58.40
C THR A 18 -54.47 15.30 -56.86
N ILE A 19 -55.52 14.72 -56.28
CA ILE A 19 -55.71 14.53 -54.82
C ILE A 19 -55.06 13.21 -54.32
N LEU A 20 -54.46 12.42 -55.21
CA LEU A 20 -53.81 11.16 -54.83
C LEU A 20 -52.41 11.43 -54.24
N ASP A 21 -52.36 11.90 -52.98
CA ASP A 21 -51.12 12.20 -52.22
C ASP A 21 -50.19 10.98 -52.03
N LYS A 22 -50.62 9.79 -52.45
CA LYS A 22 -49.80 8.58 -52.48
C LYS A 22 -49.62 8.12 -53.93
N PRO A 23 -48.38 8.12 -54.46
CA PRO A 23 -48.14 7.57 -55.78
C PRO A 23 -48.63 6.12 -55.82
N PHE A 24 -49.40 5.77 -56.85
CA PHE A 24 -49.82 4.39 -57.07
C PHE A 24 -48.57 3.53 -57.26
N LEU A 25 -48.21 2.77 -56.22
CA LEU A 25 -47.07 1.89 -56.27
C LEU A 25 -47.48 0.66 -57.07
N LEU A 26 -46.86 0.47 -58.24
CA LEU A 26 -46.97 -0.78 -58.96
C LEU A 26 -46.53 -1.93 -58.03
N PRO A 27 -47.30 -3.03 -58.00
CA PRO A 27 -46.90 -4.24 -57.29
C PRO A 27 -45.45 -4.61 -57.57
N THR A 28 -44.68 -4.93 -56.53
CA THR A 28 -43.23 -5.16 -56.64
C THR A 28 -42.86 -6.33 -57.56
N CYS A 29 -43.80 -7.25 -57.81
CA CYS A 29 -43.61 -8.32 -58.80
C CYS A 29 -43.38 -7.79 -60.22
N PHE A 30 -43.88 -6.59 -60.58
CA PHE A 30 -43.59 -5.95 -61.86
C PHE A 30 -42.14 -5.51 -62.00
N ASN A 31 -41.40 -5.37 -60.88
CA ASN A 31 -39.96 -5.08 -60.90
C ASN A 31 -39.13 -6.35 -61.13
N ALA A 32 -39.74 -7.53 -61.22
CA ALA A 32 -39.02 -8.74 -61.57
C ALA A 32 -38.46 -8.57 -63.00
N ARG A 33 -37.14 -8.74 -63.13
CA ARG A 33 -36.47 -8.62 -64.43
C ARG A 33 -37.07 -9.63 -65.40
N GLY A 34 -37.49 -9.18 -66.60
CA GLY A 34 -38.09 -10.07 -67.59
C GLY A 34 -39.59 -10.34 -67.38
N PHE A 35 -40.27 -9.62 -66.48
CA PHE A 35 -41.66 -9.94 -66.13
C PHE A 35 -42.61 -9.85 -67.33
N PHE A 36 -42.59 -8.75 -68.07
CA PHE A 36 -43.46 -8.56 -69.23
C PHE A 36 -43.01 -9.36 -70.45
N GLU A 37 -41.75 -9.75 -70.51
CA GLU A 37 -41.22 -10.69 -71.50
C GLU A 37 -41.76 -12.11 -71.26
N LYS A 38 -41.91 -12.51 -70.00
CA LYS A 38 -42.52 -13.79 -69.62
C LYS A 38 -44.05 -13.77 -69.66
N TYR A 39 -44.65 -12.63 -69.34
CA TYR A 39 -46.09 -12.42 -69.26
C TYR A 39 -46.49 -11.18 -70.06
N PRO A 40 -46.53 -11.26 -71.40
CA PRO A 40 -46.87 -10.12 -72.24
C PRO A 40 -48.31 -9.67 -71.98
N PRO A 41 -48.58 -8.36 -71.85
CA PRO A 41 -49.92 -7.83 -71.61
C PRO A 41 -50.73 -7.79 -72.91
N MET A 42 -50.85 -8.93 -73.58
CA MET A 42 -51.54 -9.08 -74.86
C MET A 42 -52.42 -10.33 -74.82
N VAL A 43 -53.66 -10.17 -75.28
CA VAL A 43 -54.58 -11.29 -75.49
C VAL A 43 -54.11 -12.08 -76.70
N ALA A 44 -53.81 -13.37 -76.52
CA ALA A 44 -53.36 -14.22 -77.63
C ALA A 44 -54.49 -14.45 -78.65
N ASP A 45 -54.17 -14.67 -79.93
CA ASP A 45 -55.19 -14.84 -80.98
C ASP A 45 -56.15 -16.03 -80.72
N ALA A 46 -55.65 -17.09 -80.09
CA ALA A 46 -56.45 -18.24 -79.66
C ALA A 46 -57.46 -17.86 -78.56
N GLU A 47 -57.06 -16.99 -77.63
CA GLU A 47 -57.91 -16.48 -76.57
C GLU A 47 -58.95 -15.50 -77.12
N ARG A 48 -58.55 -14.63 -78.04
CA ARG A 48 -59.44 -13.68 -78.73
C ARG A 48 -60.59 -14.40 -79.43
N SER A 49 -60.32 -15.48 -80.16
CA SER A 49 -61.36 -16.28 -80.84
C SER A 49 -62.33 -16.92 -79.83
N THR A 50 -61.80 -17.41 -78.71
CA THR A 50 -62.60 -17.99 -77.61
C THR A 50 -63.51 -16.94 -76.96
N ILE A 51 -62.99 -15.74 -76.67
CA ILE A 51 -63.77 -14.64 -76.09
C ILE A 51 -64.90 -14.20 -77.03
N LEU A 52 -64.63 -14.08 -78.34
CA LEU A 52 -65.62 -13.62 -79.32
C LEU A 52 -66.73 -14.65 -79.58
N THR A 53 -66.48 -15.95 -79.36
CA THR A 53 -67.45 -17.04 -79.53
C THR A 53 -68.32 -17.28 -78.30
N MET A 54 -67.95 -16.74 -77.13
CA MET A 54 -68.77 -16.81 -75.92
C MET A 54 -70.09 -16.03 -76.03
N GLU A 55 -71.09 -16.46 -75.27
CA GLU A 55 -72.35 -15.74 -75.09
C GLU A 55 -72.12 -14.42 -74.30
N PRO A 56 -72.85 -13.33 -74.59
CA PRO A 56 -72.61 -12.03 -73.94
C PRO A 56 -72.63 -12.04 -72.41
N ALA A 57 -73.58 -12.73 -71.76
CA ALA A 57 -73.65 -12.77 -70.30
C ALA A 57 -72.49 -13.58 -69.67
N ALA A 58 -72.03 -14.62 -70.36
CA ALA A 58 -70.83 -15.35 -69.97
C ALA A 58 -69.58 -14.45 -70.00
N ARG A 59 -69.39 -13.63 -71.05
CA ARG A 59 -68.28 -12.66 -71.12
C ARG A 59 -68.32 -11.65 -69.98
N GLU A 60 -69.49 -11.12 -69.67
CA GLU A 60 -69.67 -10.17 -68.58
C GLU A 60 -69.28 -10.79 -67.23
N THR A 61 -69.71 -12.03 -66.98
CA THR A 61 -69.35 -12.77 -65.76
C THR A 61 -67.84 -13.01 -65.66
N HIS A 62 -67.18 -13.37 -66.78
CA HIS A 62 -65.72 -13.52 -66.84
C HIS A 62 -65.01 -12.20 -66.53
N LEU A 63 -65.44 -11.10 -67.16
CA LEU A 63 -64.84 -9.79 -66.93
C LEU A 63 -65.01 -9.31 -65.49
N VAL A 64 -66.18 -9.53 -64.87
CA VAL A 64 -66.42 -9.20 -63.45
C VAL A 64 -65.51 -10.02 -62.55
N ARG A 65 -65.33 -11.32 -62.84
CA ARG A 65 -64.43 -12.20 -62.07
C ARG A 65 -62.97 -11.74 -62.17
N ASP A 66 -62.49 -11.43 -63.38
CA ASP A 66 -61.11 -10.98 -63.58
C ASP A 66 -60.88 -9.61 -62.96
N THR A 67 -61.85 -8.70 -63.05
CA THR A 67 -61.82 -7.41 -62.36
C THR A 67 -61.74 -7.60 -60.84
N ALA A 68 -62.54 -8.51 -60.27
CA ALA A 68 -62.48 -8.84 -58.85
C ALA A 68 -61.12 -9.47 -58.45
N ALA A 69 -60.54 -10.29 -59.32
CA ALA A 69 -59.21 -10.87 -59.10
C ALA A 69 -58.12 -9.79 -59.08
N VAL A 70 -58.18 -8.80 -59.99
CA VAL A 70 -57.27 -7.64 -60.02
C VAL A 70 -57.42 -6.81 -58.74
N MET A 71 -58.66 -6.52 -58.31
CA MET A 71 -58.90 -5.78 -57.06
C MET A 71 -58.33 -6.51 -55.84
N ARG A 72 -58.52 -7.82 -55.73
CA ARG A 72 -57.95 -8.64 -54.64
C ARG A 72 -56.42 -8.65 -54.68
N PHE A 73 -55.84 -8.72 -55.88
CA PHE A 73 -54.40 -8.66 -56.05
C PHE A 73 -53.83 -7.32 -55.57
N LEU A 74 -54.45 -6.20 -55.97
CA LEU A 74 -54.06 -4.87 -55.48
C LEU A 74 -54.16 -4.77 -53.96
N GLU A 75 -55.25 -5.25 -53.35
CA GLU A 75 -55.39 -5.28 -51.90
C GLU A 75 -54.28 -6.10 -51.21
N THR A 76 -53.97 -7.28 -51.76
CA THR A 76 -52.88 -8.14 -51.26
C THR A 76 -51.54 -7.39 -51.31
N THR A 77 -51.29 -6.64 -52.38
CA THR A 77 -50.05 -5.86 -52.52
C THR A 77 -49.97 -4.69 -51.53
N LEU A 78 -51.11 -4.07 -51.18
CA LEU A 78 -51.17 -3.03 -50.14
C LEU A 78 -50.83 -3.61 -48.77
N VAL A 79 -51.46 -4.74 -48.40
CA VAL A 79 -51.20 -5.42 -47.12
C VAL A 79 -49.71 -5.80 -46.97
N LEU A 80 -49.10 -6.35 -48.03
CA LEU A 80 -47.68 -6.72 -48.01
C LEU A 80 -46.74 -5.50 -47.91
N ASN A 81 -47.12 -4.38 -48.52
CA ASN A 81 -46.34 -3.14 -48.42
C ASN A 81 -46.40 -2.56 -47.00
N ASP A 82 -47.55 -2.62 -46.33
CA ASP A 82 -47.71 -2.17 -44.95
C ASP A 82 -46.90 -3.02 -43.96
N GLU A 83 -46.89 -4.36 -44.13
CA GLU A 83 -46.07 -5.27 -43.33
C GLU A 83 -44.56 -4.99 -43.48
N LYS A 84 -44.11 -4.75 -44.71
CA LYS A 84 -42.72 -4.36 -44.98
C LYS A 84 -42.36 -3.03 -44.31
N GLY A 85 -43.25 -2.04 -44.36
CA GLY A 85 -43.06 -0.78 -43.65
C GLY A 85 -42.99 -0.96 -42.12
N SER A 86 -43.82 -1.85 -41.57
CA SER A 86 -43.82 -2.21 -40.15
C SER A 86 -42.50 -2.87 -39.74
N SER A 87 -42.06 -3.90 -40.48
CA SER A 87 -40.80 -4.60 -40.20
C SER A 87 -39.57 -3.71 -40.32
N VAL A 88 -39.50 -2.80 -41.31
CA VAL A 88 -38.42 -1.81 -41.43
C VAL A 88 -38.37 -0.87 -40.22
N ARG A 89 -39.54 -0.42 -39.72
CA ARG A 89 -39.62 0.42 -38.51
C ARG A 89 -39.14 -0.32 -37.27
N GLU A 90 -39.55 -1.57 -37.08
CA GLU A 90 -39.10 -2.40 -35.94
C GLU A 90 -37.60 -2.70 -36.01
N LEU A 91 -37.06 -2.99 -37.20
CA LEU A 91 -35.61 -3.14 -37.41
C LEU A 91 -34.85 -1.85 -37.06
N GLY A 92 -35.39 -0.69 -37.42
CA GLY A 92 -34.83 0.62 -37.03
C GLY A 92 -34.79 0.79 -35.51
N LYS A 93 -35.88 0.46 -34.81
CA LYS A 93 -35.95 0.50 -33.34
C LYS A 93 -34.93 -0.44 -32.69
N LEU A 94 -34.81 -1.68 -33.20
CA LEU A 94 -33.85 -2.66 -32.70
C LEU A 94 -32.40 -2.20 -32.94
N ARG A 95 -32.10 -1.65 -34.12
CA ARG A 95 -30.78 -1.08 -34.42
C ARG A 95 -30.43 0.05 -33.45
N ALA A 96 -31.35 0.99 -33.21
CA ALA A 96 -31.13 2.08 -32.26
C ALA A 96 -30.89 1.58 -30.82
N LYS A 97 -31.64 0.55 -30.38
CA LYS A 97 -31.42 -0.09 -29.08
C LYS A 97 -30.04 -0.77 -29.00
N ASN A 98 -29.62 -1.47 -30.06
CA ASN A 98 -28.31 -2.10 -30.13
C ASN A 98 -27.17 -1.08 -30.05
N GLU A 99 -27.26 0.04 -30.77
CA GLU A 99 -26.25 1.09 -30.67
C GLU A 99 -26.19 1.70 -29.26
N LYS A 100 -27.35 1.91 -28.62
CA LYS A 100 -27.41 2.37 -27.22
C LYS A 100 -26.77 1.36 -26.25
N LEU A 101 -26.99 0.06 -26.46
CA LEU A 101 -26.40 -0.99 -25.63
C LEU A 101 -24.88 -1.10 -25.85
N LYS A 102 -24.39 -0.98 -27.08
CA LYS A 102 -22.95 -0.93 -27.38
C LYS A 102 -22.27 0.24 -26.68
N ALA A 103 -22.87 1.42 -26.70
CA ALA A 103 -22.33 2.59 -26.01
C ALA A 103 -22.24 2.38 -24.48
N LYS A 104 -23.24 1.73 -23.88
CA LYS A 104 -23.20 1.36 -22.46
C LYS A 104 -22.13 0.31 -22.14
N LEU A 105 -21.97 -0.67 -23.03
CA LEU A 105 -20.95 -1.71 -22.89
C LEU A 105 -19.55 -1.09 -22.92
N LEU A 106 -19.27 -0.22 -23.89
CA LEU A 106 -18.00 0.51 -23.96
C LEU A 106 -17.74 1.34 -22.70
N LYS A 107 -18.75 2.04 -22.17
CA LYS A 107 -18.62 2.79 -20.91
C LYS A 107 -18.28 1.88 -19.73
N ALA A 108 -18.97 0.75 -19.60
CA ALA A 108 -18.72 -0.22 -18.53
C ALA A 108 -17.33 -0.87 -18.66
N GLU A 109 -16.85 -1.12 -19.88
CA GLU A 109 -15.51 -1.66 -20.14
C GLU A 109 -14.42 -0.66 -19.74
N ILE A 110 -14.60 0.63 -20.04
CA ILE A 110 -13.71 1.70 -19.58
C ILE A 110 -13.70 1.77 -18.04
N GLU A 111 -14.87 1.74 -17.39
CA GLU A 111 -14.95 1.75 -15.92
C GLU A 111 -14.30 0.50 -15.30
N LEU A 112 -14.47 -0.67 -15.92
CA LEU A 112 -13.84 -1.91 -15.46
C LEU A 112 -12.30 -1.82 -15.51
N THR A 113 -11.76 -1.29 -16.61
CA THR A 113 -10.30 -1.12 -16.76
C THR A 113 -9.72 -0.11 -15.77
N ASP A 114 -10.41 1.02 -15.54
CA ASP A 114 -10.04 2.00 -14.51
C ASP A 114 -10.04 1.37 -13.10
N HIS A 115 -11.08 0.60 -12.74
CA HIS A 115 -11.14 -0.09 -11.46
C HIS A 115 -10.06 -1.15 -11.30
N GLN A 116 -9.74 -1.90 -12.36
CA GLN A 116 -8.65 -2.88 -12.35
C GLN A 116 -7.30 -2.20 -12.11
N GLU A 117 -7.05 -1.06 -12.73
CA GLU A 117 -5.79 -0.33 -12.55
C GLU A 117 -5.68 0.25 -11.14
N LYS A 118 -6.76 0.86 -10.62
CA LYS A 118 -6.83 1.30 -9.21
C LYS A 118 -6.57 0.16 -8.24
N TYR A 119 -7.10 -1.02 -8.52
CA TYR A 119 -6.87 -2.19 -7.68
C TYR A 119 -5.39 -2.63 -7.68
N LYS A 120 -4.70 -2.61 -8.84
CA LYS A 120 -3.27 -2.89 -8.90
C LYS A 120 -2.46 -1.90 -8.07
N VAL A 121 -2.75 -0.61 -8.19
CA VAL A 121 -2.09 0.45 -7.41
C VAL A 121 -2.33 0.24 -5.91
N PHE A 122 -3.55 -0.09 -5.50
CA PHE A 122 -3.86 -0.37 -4.09
C PHE A 122 -3.09 -1.57 -3.55
N VAL A 123 -3.00 -2.65 -4.33
CA VAL A 123 -2.22 -3.84 -3.96
C VAL A 123 -0.74 -3.48 -3.80
N GLN A 124 -0.17 -2.72 -4.74
CA GLN A 124 1.22 -2.26 -4.66
C GLN A 124 1.49 -1.36 -3.45
N GLN A 125 0.61 -0.39 -3.18
CA GLN A 125 0.73 0.46 -1.98
C GLN A 125 0.65 -0.36 -0.69
N THR A 126 -0.19 -1.40 -0.67
CA THR A 126 -0.31 -2.29 0.49
C THR A 126 0.96 -3.14 0.70
N THR A 127 1.64 -3.54 -0.38
CA THR A 127 2.93 -4.25 -0.26
C THR A 127 4.04 -3.32 0.21
N GLU A 128 4.15 -2.11 -0.35
CA GLU A 128 5.14 -1.10 0.07
C GLU A 128 4.95 -0.71 1.54
N LEU A 129 3.69 -0.55 2.01
CA LEU A 129 3.40 -0.29 3.41
C LEU A 129 3.80 -1.46 4.34
N ARG A 130 3.74 -2.71 3.84
CA ARG A 130 4.18 -3.87 4.63
C ARG A 130 5.70 -3.92 4.75
N GLU A 131 6.40 -3.65 3.66
CA GLU A 131 7.88 -3.62 3.61
C GLU A 131 8.43 -2.49 4.49
N THR A 132 7.93 -1.27 4.32
CA THR A 132 8.33 -0.11 5.15
C THR A 132 8.03 -0.33 6.64
N ARG A 133 6.94 -1.02 6.98
CA ARG A 133 6.65 -1.37 8.38
C ARG A 133 7.65 -2.38 8.94
N ALA A 134 8.08 -3.36 8.15
CA ALA A 134 9.09 -4.33 8.58
C ALA A 134 10.47 -3.68 8.75
N GLU A 135 10.85 -2.77 7.84
CA GLU A 135 12.08 -1.98 7.98
C GLU A 135 12.05 -1.09 9.22
N LEU A 136 10.92 -0.44 9.49
CA LEU A 136 10.73 0.39 10.68
C LEU A 136 10.85 -0.43 11.97
N GLU A 137 10.31 -1.65 11.99
CA GLU A 137 10.46 -2.58 13.11
C GLU A 137 11.92 -2.95 13.36
N LYS A 138 12.67 -3.28 12.31
CA LYS A 138 14.12 -3.56 12.40
C LYS A 138 14.91 -2.37 12.94
N VAL A 139 14.65 -1.16 12.45
CA VAL A 139 15.31 0.06 12.94
C VAL A 139 14.97 0.35 14.41
N ARG A 140 13.75 0.02 14.86
CA ARG A 140 13.37 0.15 16.27
C ARG A 140 14.14 -0.83 17.17
N GLU A 141 14.33 -2.07 16.71
CA GLU A 141 15.14 -3.05 17.44
C GLU A 141 16.59 -2.60 17.55
N GLU A 142 17.19 -2.13 16.45
CA GLU A 142 18.56 -1.59 16.43
C GLU A 142 18.72 -0.37 17.36
N LEU A 143 17.70 0.51 17.41
CA LEU A 143 17.70 1.65 18.33
C LEU A 143 17.67 1.22 19.80
N GLN A 144 16.83 0.23 20.14
CA GLN A 144 16.75 -0.29 21.51
C GLN A 144 18.05 -0.95 21.96
N GLU A 145 18.69 -1.72 21.07
CA GLU A 145 19.99 -2.33 21.33
C GLU A 145 21.07 -1.26 21.57
N LEU A 146 21.10 -0.22 20.74
CA LEU A 146 22.05 0.88 20.89
C LEU A 146 21.80 1.68 22.18
N GLU A 147 20.55 1.92 22.55
CA GLU A 147 20.21 2.57 23.82
C GLU A 147 20.66 1.74 25.03
N ALA A 148 20.47 0.41 24.99
CA ALA A 148 20.92 -0.50 26.04
C ALA A 148 22.46 -0.52 26.15
N SER A 149 23.16 -0.63 25.02
CA SER A 149 24.62 -0.57 24.98
C SER A 149 25.15 0.76 25.50
N SER A 150 24.56 1.88 25.09
CA SER A 150 24.94 3.21 25.58
C SER A 150 24.69 3.38 27.08
N ALA A 151 23.60 2.82 27.61
CA ALA A 151 23.33 2.84 29.06
C ALA A 151 24.36 2.02 29.84
N GLU A 152 24.75 0.87 29.31
CA GLU A 152 25.77 0.01 29.92
C GLU A 152 27.16 0.68 29.90
N GLU A 153 27.57 1.28 28.79
CA GLU A 153 28.83 2.03 28.68
C GLU A 153 28.87 3.21 29.66
N LYS A 154 27.77 3.97 29.78
CA LYS A 154 27.69 5.07 30.76
C LYS A 154 27.82 4.57 32.19
N ARG A 155 27.26 3.40 32.52
CA ARG A 155 27.42 2.79 33.85
C ARG A 155 28.88 2.40 34.11
N LYS A 156 29.51 1.69 33.17
CA LYS A 156 30.93 1.30 33.28
C LYS A 156 31.83 2.53 33.46
N LEU A 157 31.61 3.57 32.67
CA LEU A 157 32.38 4.81 32.78
C LEU A 157 32.19 5.49 34.14
N ALA A 158 30.97 5.47 34.70
CA ALA A 158 30.72 6.02 36.04
C ALA A 158 31.47 5.24 37.12
N GLU A 159 31.45 3.89 37.04
CA GLU A 159 32.18 3.01 37.94
C GLU A 159 33.70 3.24 37.85
N GLU A 160 34.26 3.36 36.64
CA GLU A 160 35.68 3.66 36.43
C GLU A 160 36.07 5.05 36.97
N VAL A 161 35.21 6.06 36.78
CA VAL A 161 35.44 7.40 37.31
C VAL A 161 35.45 7.40 38.84
N ASP A 162 34.56 6.67 39.49
CA ASP A 162 34.51 6.61 40.95
C ASP A 162 35.67 5.78 41.54
N ALA A 163 36.08 4.71 40.85
CA ALA A 163 37.30 3.97 41.18
C ALA A 163 38.55 4.86 41.05
N LEU A 164 38.67 5.61 39.95
CA LEU A 164 39.80 6.52 39.71
C LEU A 164 39.84 7.65 40.75
N LYS A 165 38.70 8.22 41.15
CA LYS A 165 38.64 9.20 42.25
C LYS A 165 39.13 8.59 43.56
N SER A 166 38.74 7.35 43.86
CA SER A 166 39.12 6.66 45.10
C SER A 166 40.63 6.39 45.13
N ASN A 167 41.20 5.87 44.03
CA ASN A 167 42.63 5.64 43.90
C ASN A 167 43.44 6.96 43.99
N MET A 168 42.99 8.02 43.31
CA MET A 168 43.64 9.32 43.40
C MET A 168 43.59 9.91 44.81
N ALA A 169 42.47 9.74 45.53
CA ALA A 169 42.36 10.18 46.91
C ALA A 169 43.34 9.41 47.82
N HIS A 170 43.45 8.10 47.62
CA HIS A 170 44.42 7.25 48.32
C HIS A 170 45.87 7.68 48.02
N ASP A 171 46.26 7.80 46.75
CA ASP A 171 47.64 8.17 46.38
C ASP A 171 48.06 9.54 46.92
N VAL A 172 47.14 10.52 46.91
CA VAL A 172 47.39 11.86 47.48
C VAL A 172 47.58 11.79 48.99
N LEU A 173 46.81 10.94 49.68
CA LEU A 173 46.95 10.74 51.11
C LEU A 173 48.27 10.09 51.47
N GLU A 174 48.58 8.97 50.82
CA GLU A 174 49.82 8.22 51.04
C GLU A 174 51.05 9.11 50.79
N GLY A 175 51.05 9.86 49.68
CA GLY A 175 52.12 10.83 49.39
C GLY A 175 52.22 11.96 50.43
N SER A 176 51.10 12.39 51.01
CA SER A 176 51.06 13.42 52.06
C SER A 176 51.57 12.87 53.39
N LYS A 177 51.19 11.64 53.76
CA LYS A 177 51.66 10.91 54.94
C LYS A 177 53.18 10.75 54.91
N TYR A 178 53.71 10.19 53.82
CA TYR A 178 55.14 10.03 53.60
C TYR A 178 55.89 11.38 53.72
N SER A 179 55.35 12.44 53.12
CA SER A 179 55.96 13.77 53.18
C SER A 179 56.00 14.33 54.62
N PHE A 180 54.92 14.14 55.38
CA PHE A 180 54.84 14.55 56.79
C PHE A 180 55.87 13.80 57.64
N GLU A 181 55.89 12.47 57.56
CA GLU A 181 56.83 11.61 58.30
C GLU A 181 58.28 11.97 58.00
N ASN A 182 58.61 12.20 56.72
CA ASN A 182 59.94 12.61 56.32
C ASN A 182 60.34 13.98 56.91
N VAL A 183 59.43 14.95 56.97
CA VAL A 183 59.68 16.26 57.63
C VAL A 183 59.91 16.08 59.13
N VAL A 184 59.10 15.25 59.80
CA VAL A 184 59.27 14.94 61.23
C VAL A 184 60.63 14.31 61.49
N ALA A 185 61.03 13.33 60.68
CA ALA A 185 62.35 12.68 60.77
C ALA A 185 63.49 13.69 60.58
N GLN A 186 63.40 14.55 59.56
CA GLN A 186 64.38 15.62 59.33
C GLN A 186 64.47 16.59 60.52
N LEU A 187 63.33 16.96 61.13
CA LEU A 187 63.28 17.87 62.26
C LEU A 187 63.92 17.27 63.53
N LYS A 188 63.74 15.96 63.75
CA LYS A 188 64.42 15.20 64.83
C LYS A 188 65.94 15.21 64.63
N ILE A 189 66.42 15.04 63.39
CA ILE A 189 67.86 15.04 63.07
C ILE A 189 68.51 16.41 63.33
N VAL A 190 67.86 17.51 62.93
CA VAL A 190 68.43 18.87 63.05
C VAL A 190 68.45 19.38 64.50
N ASN A 191 67.65 18.80 65.41
CA ASN A 191 67.52 19.24 66.80
C ASN A 191 67.94 18.14 67.82
N PRO A 192 69.21 17.69 67.86
CA PRO A 192 69.65 16.51 68.61
C PRO A 192 69.63 16.62 70.15
N GLY A 193 69.12 17.71 70.72
CA GLY A 193 68.99 17.92 72.17
C GLY A 193 67.62 18.43 72.61
N VAL A 194 66.63 18.44 71.70
CA VAL A 194 65.25 18.83 71.98
C VAL A 194 64.38 17.59 71.77
N GLU A 195 63.72 17.14 72.83
CA GLU A 195 62.74 16.05 72.75
C GLU A 195 61.47 16.58 72.09
N LEU A 196 61.28 16.22 70.81
CA LEU A 196 60.06 16.57 70.08
C LEU A 196 58.94 15.61 70.51
N ILE A 197 57.92 16.15 71.18
CA ILE A 197 56.68 15.42 71.46
C ILE A 197 55.95 15.28 70.13
N THR A 198 56.01 14.08 69.54
CA THR A 198 55.27 13.74 68.31
C THR A 198 54.03 12.91 68.57
N GLU A 199 53.82 12.51 69.83
CA GLU A 199 52.65 11.74 70.27
C GLU A 199 51.37 12.53 70.00
N GLY A 200 50.42 11.90 69.30
CA GLY A 200 49.14 12.50 68.92
C GLY A 200 49.20 13.52 67.77
N ILE A 201 50.37 13.77 67.16
CA ILE A 201 50.49 14.59 65.94
C ILE A 201 50.31 13.70 64.71
N GLY A 202 49.56 14.16 63.70
CA GLY A 202 49.40 13.46 62.43
C GLY A 202 49.11 14.43 61.29
N MET A 203 49.18 13.95 60.05
CA MET A 203 49.02 14.80 58.85
C MET A 203 47.66 15.50 58.76
N LEU A 204 46.60 14.91 59.34
CA LEU A 204 45.23 15.44 59.32
C LEU A 204 44.91 16.34 60.52
N ARG A 205 45.86 16.52 61.44
CA ARG A 205 45.64 17.20 62.73
C ARG A 205 46.16 18.64 62.69
N ARG A 206 45.47 19.55 63.39
CA ARG A 206 45.90 20.95 63.52
C ARG A 206 45.92 21.37 64.98
N VAL A 207 46.78 22.35 65.30
CA VAL A 207 46.84 22.94 66.63
C VAL A 207 45.87 24.13 66.69
N GLU A 208 44.82 24.00 67.49
CA GLU A 208 43.94 25.12 67.84
C GLU A 208 43.99 25.39 69.34
N ASN A 209 44.26 26.64 69.72
CA ASN A 209 44.32 27.06 71.13
C ASN A 209 45.27 26.23 72.00
N GLY A 210 46.35 25.70 71.43
CA GLY A 210 47.32 24.85 72.13
C GLY A 210 46.91 23.38 72.25
N GLN A 211 45.81 22.97 71.64
CA GLN A 211 45.34 21.59 71.61
C GLN A 211 45.41 21.02 70.19
N ILE A 212 45.84 19.78 70.06
CA ILE A 212 45.81 19.06 68.78
C ILE A 212 44.39 18.56 68.58
N ILE A 213 43.78 18.96 67.46
CA ILE A 213 42.42 18.58 67.11
C ILE A 213 42.37 18.03 65.68
N ILE A 214 41.37 17.18 65.44
CA ILE A 214 40.98 16.72 64.11
C ILE A 214 39.87 17.67 63.59
N PRO A 215 40.05 18.33 62.44
CA PRO A 215 39.02 19.19 61.87
C PRO A 215 37.76 18.42 61.45
N GLU A 216 36.59 18.75 62.04
CA GLU A 216 35.29 18.12 61.71
C GLU A 216 34.87 18.24 60.22
N ILE A 217 35.42 19.20 59.47
CA ILE A 217 34.93 19.58 58.13
C ILE A 217 35.65 18.84 56.97
N ILE A 218 36.75 18.11 57.22
CA ILE A 218 37.66 17.69 56.13
C ILE A 218 38.07 16.22 56.20
N ILE A 219 37.19 15.33 56.62
CA ILE A 219 37.48 13.89 56.63
C ILE A 219 36.28 13.15 56.02
N PRO A 220 36.26 12.95 54.69
CA PRO A 220 35.40 11.93 54.08
C PRO A 220 35.61 10.59 54.81
N GLU A 221 34.58 9.73 54.94
CA GLU A 221 34.65 8.54 55.81
C GLU A 221 35.85 7.62 55.54
N VAL A 222 36.32 7.56 54.29
CA VAL A 222 37.54 6.85 53.87
C VAL A 222 38.77 7.27 54.68
N TYR A 223 38.88 8.56 55.02
CA TYR A 223 39.98 9.16 55.77
C TYR A 223 39.87 8.86 57.27
N ARG A 224 38.65 8.58 57.76
CA ARG A 224 38.39 8.25 59.16
C ARG A 224 38.78 6.80 59.47
N ASN A 225 38.63 5.89 58.50
CA ASN A 225 39.01 4.49 58.65
C ASN A 225 40.53 4.29 58.60
N MET A 226 41.26 5.04 57.77
CA MET A 226 42.74 4.96 57.74
C MET A 226 43.40 5.46 59.04
N GLU A 227 42.82 6.46 59.72
CA GLU A 227 43.33 6.93 61.01
C GLU A 227 43.08 5.90 62.13
N VAL A 228 42.05 5.06 61.99
CA VAL A 228 41.80 3.92 62.89
C VAL A 228 42.77 2.78 62.61
N GLU A 229 43.08 2.50 61.35
CA GLU A 229 44.13 1.53 60.99
C GLU A 229 45.51 1.95 61.54
N GLU A 230 45.83 3.25 61.58
CA GLU A 230 47.05 3.75 62.25
C GLU A 230 47.02 3.55 63.79
N GLU A 231 45.87 3.80 64.43
CA GLU A 231 45.71 3.54 65.88
C GLU A 231 45.77 2.03 66.19
N GLU A 232 45.39 1.14 65.26
CA GLU A 232 45.47 -0.32 65.41
C GLU A 232 46.86 -0.91 65.02
N GLU A 233 47.56 -0.38 64.01
CA GLU A 233 48.93 -0.82 63.64
C GLU A 233 49.97 -0.47 64.71
N ASP A 234 49.80 0.64 65.44
CA ASP A 234 50.62 0.98 66.61
C ASP A 234 50.38 0.02 67.80
N ASP A 235 49.22 -0.65 67.85
CA ASP A 235 48.85 -1.64 68.88
C ASP A 235 49.27 -3.09 68.51
N GLU A 236 49.49 -3.43 67.23
CA GLU A 236 49.86 -4.80 66.79
C GLU A 236 51.37 -5.14 66.80
N GLN A 237 52.27 -4.22 67.18
CA GLN A 237 53.74 -4.48 67.19
C GLN A 237 54.27 -5.28 68.41
N LEU A 238 53.52 -6.25 68.95
CA LEU A 238 53.99 -7.10 70.04
C LEU A 238 53.66 -8.60 69.87
N GLU A 239 54.07 -9.23 68.77
CA GLU A 239 54.41 -10.66 68.82
C GLU A 239 55.73 -10.93 68.08
N ASP A 240 56.73 -11.31 68.88
CA ASP A 240 58.15 -11.52 68.57
C ASP A 240 58.39 -12.85 67.82
N ASP A 241 59.45 -12.82 67.02
CA ASP A 241 59.94 -13.86 66.13
C ASP A 241 60.22 -15.20 66.84
N ASN A 242 59.89 -16.31 66.16
CA ASN A 242 60.67 -17.53 66.31
C ASN A 242 60.87 -18.20 64.94
N HIS A 243 62.08 -18.01 64.43
CA HIS A 243 62.68 -18.76 63.32
C HIS A 243 62.83 -20.24 63.68
N GLU A 244 62.40 -21.14 62.80
CA GLU A 244 63.12 -22.40 62.57
C GLU A 244 63.21 -22.67 61.06
N GLU A 245 64.44 -22.59 60.55
CA GLU A 245 64.85 -23.07 59.23
C GLU A 245 64.71 -24.59 59.14
N PHE A 246 64.19 -25.10 58.00
CA PHE A 246 64.58 -26.42 57.52
C PHE A 246 64.86 -26.39 56.01
N HIS A 247 66.09 -26.79 55.69
CA HIS A 247 66.72 -26.93 54.39
C HIS A 247 66.19 -28.12 53.56
N GLY A 248 66.37 -28.01 52.24
CA GLY A 248 66.56 -29.14 51.31
C GLY A 248 65.40 -29.35 50.33
N GLU A 249 65.58 -29.71 49.07
CA GLU A 249 66.74 -29.86 48.20
C GLU A 249 66.15 -30.13 46.79
N ASP A 250 66.79 -29.58 45.76
CA ASP A 250 66.94 -30.10 44.40
C ASP A 250 65.92 -31.07 43.76
N GLY A 251 65.48 -30.75 42.53
CA GLY A 251 64.74 -31.74 41.74
C GLY A 251 64.32 -31.39 40.31
N LYS A 252 65.28 -31.08 39.42
CA LYS A 252 65.36 -31.42 37.97
C LYS A 252 64.14 -31.32 37.03
N HIS A 253 64.37 -30.57 35.95
CA HIS A 253 64.15 -30.87 34.52
C HIS A 253 63.29 -32.08 34.10
N GLN A 254 62.33 -31.82 33.19
CA GLN A 254 62.17 -32.34 31.80
C GLN A 254 60.74 -31.97 31.35
N ASP A 255 60.52 -31.14 30.34
CA ASP A 255 60.61 -31.37 28.89
C ASP A 255 59.66 -32.45 28.35
N GLU A 256 59.13 -32.15 27.16
CA GLU A 256 58.37 -32.99 26.22
C GLU A 256 56.84 -33.15 26.34
N SER A 257 56.17 -32.44 25.42
CA SER A 257 55.24 -33.02 24.42
C SER A 257 53.81 -33.33 24.90
N ASN A 258 52.75 -33.38 24.08
CA ASN A 258 52.50 -33.23 22.66
C ASN A 258 50.96 -33.06 22.51
N ASP A 259 50.53 -32.72 21.30
CA ASP A 259 49.26 -33.15 20.67
C ASP A 259 47.91 -32.50 21.03
N ASN A 260 47.46 -31.67 20.08
CA ASN A 260 46.33 -31.95 19.17
C ASN A 260 45.00 -32.46 19.76
N ASN A 261 43.97 -31.62 19.64
CA ASN A 261 42.60 -31.91 19.17
C ASN A 261 41.75 -30.65 19.43
N ALA A 262 40.80 -30.23 18.62
CA ALA A 262 40.27 -30.57 17.31
C ALA A 262 39.36 -29.39 16.91
#